data_AF-A0A1A8IU12-F1
#
_entry.id   AF-A0A1A8IU12-F1
#
_cell.length_a   1.000
_cell.length_b   1.000
_cell.length_c   1.000
_cell.angle_alpha   90.00
_cell.angle_beta   90.00
_cell.angle_gamma   90.00
#
_symmetry.space_group_name_H-M   'P 1'
#
loop_
_entity.id
_entity.type
_entity.pdbx_description
1 polymer ?
#
loop_
_entity_poly.entity_id
_entity_poly.type
_entity_poly.pdbx_seq_one_letter_code
_entity_poly.pdbx_strand_id
1 'polypeptide(L)'
;KNAVTEWKLFGEVFNKQDQVKTLAQVVEDEVASYRLADSIGIDADPFRWCKTNEHKFPRVAKVAKRLLCVPGTSVPSERMFSTAGDIVSANRSRLAPDSVDRLIFLHKNLSIVDE
;
A
#
# COMPACT_ATOMS: atom_id res chain seq x y z
N LYS A 1 -11.96 54.73 -20.27
CA LYS A 1 -10.76 53.99 -20.74
C LYS A 1 -10.53 52.65 -19.99
N ASN A 2 -11.54 52.08 -19.29
CA ASN A 2 -11.32 50.91 -18.41
C ASN A 2 -12.07 49.63 -18.81
N ALA A 3 -12.96 49.67 -19.81
CA ALA A 3 -13.67 48.46 -20.24
C ALA A 3 -12.72 47.44 -20.89
N VAL A 4 -11.81 47.90 -21.76
CA VAL A 4 -10.94 47.00 -22.56
C VAL A 4 -10.00 46.14 -21.69
N THR A 5 -9.60 46.64 -20.51
CA THR A 5 -8.78 45.88 -19.54
C THR A 5 -9.60 44.85 -18.77
N GLU A 6 -10.86 45.16 -18.49
CA GLU A 6 -11.76 44.27 -17.76
C GLU A 6 -12.12 43.04 -18.61
N TRP A 7 -12.46 43.24 -19.89
CA TRP A 7 -12.68 42.14 -20.85
C TRP A 7 -11.42 41.31 -21.11
N LYS A 8 -10.23 41.91 -21.05
CA LYS A 8 -8.95 41.17 -21.11
C LYS A 8 -8.75 40.28 -19.88
N LEU A 9 -9.05 40.80 -18.68
CA LEU A 9 -8.93 40.06 -17.44
C LEU A 9 -9.91 38.87 -17.40
N PHE A 10 -11.15 39.09 -17.81
CA PHE A 10 -12.15 38.01 -17.92
C PHE A 10 -11.76 36.97 -18.99
N GLY A 11 -11.21 37.40 -20.14
CA GLY A 11 -10.72 36.50 -21.18
C GLY A 11 -9.59 35.59 -20.72
N GLU A 12 -8.65 36.10 -19.90
CA GLU A 12 -7.56 35.30 -19.32
C GLU A 12 -8.05 34.25 -18.31
N VAL A 13 -9.14 34.53 -17.59
CA VAL A 13 -9.77 33.58 -16.65
C VAL A 13 -10.44 32.42 -17.40
N PHE A 14 -11.09 32.67 -18.54
CA PHE A 14 -11.73 31.63 -19.36
C PHE A 14 -10.77 30.91 -20.31
N ASN A 15 -9.60 31.47 -20.59
CA ASN A 15 -8.58 30.84 -21.44
C ASN A 15 -7.67 29.85 -20.69
N LYS A 16 -7.90 29.64 -19.37
CA LYS A 16 -7.62 28.35 -18.76
C LYS A 16 -8.62 27.34 -19.30
N GLN A 17 -8.46 26.95 -20.56
CA GLN A 17 -8.96 25.65 -21.00
C GLN A 17 -8.40 24.64 -20.02
N ASP A 18 -9.30 23.90 -19.36
CA ASP A 18 -8.95 22.69 -18.63
C ASP A 18 -8.33 21.74 -19.65
N GLN A 19 -7.01 21.86 -19.82
CA GLN A 19 -6.23 20.93 -20.63
C GLN A 19 -6.44 19.59 -19.94
N VAL A 20 -7.22 18.70 -20.56
CA VAL A 20 -7.47 17.36 -20.04
C VAL A 20 -6.11 16.71 -19.87
N LYS A 21 -5.65 16.66 -18.62
CA LYS A 21 -4.32 16.13 -18.29
C LYS A 21 -4.28 14.69 -18.75
N THR A 22 -3.22 14.34 -19.48
CA THR A 22 -2.97 12.95 -19.82
C THR A 22 -2.75 12.14 -18.54
N LEU A 23 -3.07 10.85 -18.58
CA LEU A 23 -2.90 9.96 -17.43
C LEU A 23 -1.47 10.00 -16.87
N ALA A 24 -0.47 10.09 -17.75
CA ALA A 24 0.94 10.20 -17.36
C ALA A 24 1.20 11.48 -16.53
N GLN A 25 0.66 12.62 -16.95
CA GLN A 25 0.80 13.88 -16.21
C GLN A 25 0.12 13.80 -14.84
N VAL A 26 -1.05 13.18 -14.75
CA VAL A 26 -1.73 12.98 -13.45
C VAL A 26 -0.90 12.12 -12.50
N VAL A 27 -0.25 11.06 -13.02
CA VAL A 27 0.63 10.19 -12.24
C VAL A 27 1.88 10.94 -11.78
N GLU A 28 2.53 11.67 -12.67
CA GLU A 28 3.72 12.46 -12.33
C GLU A 28 3.39 13.54 -11.28
N ASP A 29 2.26 14.24 -11.43
CA ASP A 29 1.77 15.22 -10.46
C ASP A 29 1.53 14.58 -9.08
N GLU A 30 0.91 13.38 -9.05
CA GLU A 30 0.68 12.62 -7.83
C GLU A 30 2.00 12.21 -7.15
N VAL A 31 2.96 11.71 -7.93
CA VAL A 31 4.28 11.29 -7.43
C VAL A 31 5.10 12.49 -6.94
N ALA A 32 5.05 13.62 -7.66
CA ALA A 32 5.70 14.86 -7.23
C ALA A 32 5.10 15.36 -5.90
N SER A 33 3.78 15.34 -5.79
CA SER A 33 3.07 15.72 -4.56
C SER A 33 3.40 14.79 -3.40
N TYR A 34 3.55 13.49 -3.64
CA TYR A 34 3.96 12.51 -2.64
C TYR A 34 5.38 12.77 -2.13
N ARG A 35 6.33 13.11 -3.02
CA ARG A 35 7.73 13.41 -2.64
C ARG A 35 7.87 14.66 -1.79
N LEU A 36 6.90 15.58 -1.87
CA LEU A 36 6.85 16.80 -1.07
C LEU A 36 6.09 16.60 0.25
N ALA A 37 5.44 15.45 0.46
CA ALA A 37 4.74 15.16 1.70
C ALA A 37 5.74 15.01 2.86
N ASP A 38 5.32 15.45 4.05
CA ASP A 38 6.13 15.35 5.25
C ASP A 38 6.52 13.89 5.56
N SER A 39 7.75 13.69 6.01
CA SER A 39 8.19 12.37 6.45
C SER A 39 7.44 11.95 7.71
N ILE A 40 7.03 10.68 7.75
CA ILE A 40 6.42 10.10 8.94
C ILE A 40 7.43 10.05 10.10
N GLY A 41 6.94 10.18 11.33
CA GLY A 41 7.77 9.95 12.52
C GLY A 41 8.28 8.51 12.58
N ILE A 42 9.41 8.28 13.24
CA ILE A 42 10.07 6.97 13.32
C ILE A 42 9.14 5.91 13.94
N ASP A 43 8.31 6.30 14.91
CA ASP A 43 7.37 5.41 15.60
C ASP A 43 6.01 5.28 14.89
N ALA A 44 5.81 5.98 13.77
CA ALA A 44 4.55 5.96 13.04
C ALA A 44 4.47 4.74 12.12
N ASP A 45 3.28 4.12 12.05
CA ASP A 45 3.03 2.99 11.15
C ASP A 45 2.89 3.47 9.69
N PRO A 46 3.81 3.06 8.78
CA PRO A 46 3.73 3.41 7.37
C PRO A 46 2.44 2.90 6.70
N PHE A 47 1.91 1.75 7.11
CA PHE A 47 0.67 1.19 6.53
C PHE A 47 -0.53 2.07 6.85
N ARG A 48 -0.67 2.46 8.12
CA ARG A 48 -1.75 3.34 8.56
C ARG A 48 -1.65 4.72 7.92
N TRP A 49 -0.45 5.27 7.79
CA TRP A 49 -0.24 6.53 7.09
C TRP A 49 -0.63 6.45 5.61
N CYS A 50 -0.19 5.39 4.89
CA CYS A 50 -0.56 5.19 3.49
C CYS A 50 -2.08 5.02 3.33
N LYS A 51 -2.75 4.29 4.23
CA LYS A 51 -4.21 4.13 4.21
C LYS A 51 -4.93 5.47 4.43
N THR A 52 -4.43 6.30 5.34
CA THR A 52 -5.02 7.62 5.63
C THR A 52 -4.85 8.57 4.45
N ASN A 53 -3.70 8.52 3.76
CA ASN A 53 -3.39 9.40 2.63
C ASN A 53 -3.80 8.82 1.25
N GLU A 54 -4.52 7.70 1.22
CA GLU A 54 -4.96 7.05 -0.02
C GLU A 54 -5.85 7.95 -0.89
N HIS A 55 -6.64 8.82 -0.26
CA HIS A 55 -7.46 9.81 -0.98
C HIS A 55 -6.62 10.87 -1.72
N LYS A 56 -5.40 11.17 -1.24
CA LYS A 56 -4.47 12.13 -1.86
C LYS A 56 -3.62 11.46 -2.92
N PHE A 57 -3.18 10.23 -2.65
CA PHE A 57 -2.27 9.47 -3.51
C PHE A 57 -2.80 8.06 -3.79
N PRO A 58 -3.90 7.92 -4.55
CA PRO A 58 -4.57 6.63 -4.73
C PRO A 58 -3.70 5.61 -5.46
N ARG A 59 -2.87 6.03 -6.42
CA ARG A 59 -2.00 5.12 -7.19
C ARG A 59 -0.75 4.78 -6.40
N VAL A 60 -0.15 5.77 -5.72
CA VAL A 60 1.00 5.53 -4.85
C VAL A 60 0.62 4.63 -3.68
N ALA A 61 -0.54 4.86 -3.03
CA ALA A 61 -1.03 4.01 -1.95
C ALA A 61 -1.24 2.56 -2.40
N LYS A 62 -1.74 2.34 -3.62
CA LYS A 62 -1.89 0.99 -4.20
C LYS A 62 -0.56 0.27 -4.35
N VAL A 63 0.50 0.97 -4.75
CA VAL A 63 1.84 0.39 -4.88
C VAL A 63 2.47 0.19 -3.50
N ALA A 64 2.35 1.18 -2.61
CA ALA A 64 2.87 1.12 -1.25
C ALA A 64 2.31 -0.07 -0.46
N LYS A 65 1.00 -0.35 -0.58
CA LYS A 65 0.37 -1.54 0.02
C LYS A 65 1.04 -2.85 -0.41
N ARG A 66 1.50 -2.96 -1.66
CA ARG A 66 2.16 -4.17 -2.15
C ARG A 66 3.60 -4.27 -1.65
N LEU A 67 4.33 -3.16 -1.64
CA LEU A 67 5.74 -3.13 -1.27
C LEU A 67 5.94 -3.27 0.25
N LEU A 68 5.15 -2.58 1.06
CA LEU A 68 5.27 -2.60 2.51
C LEU A 68 4.90 -3.96 3.11
N CYS A 69 3.99 -4.71 2.48
CA CYS A 69 3.59 -6.05 2.93
C CYS A 69 4.69 -7.11 2.76
N VAL A 70 5.75 -6.83 2.00
CA VAL A 70 6.83 -7.80 1.78
C VAL A 70 7.76 -7.78 3.00
N PRO A 71 7.95 -8.90 3.71
CA PRO A 71 8.89 -8.96 4.80
C PRO A 71 10.32 -8.72 4.27
N GLY A 72 11.09 -7.87 4.96
CA GLY A 72 12.47 -7.58 4.58
C GLY A 72 13.47 -8.73 4.81
N THR A 73 13.02 -9.85 5.39
CA THR A 73 13.86 -11.00 5.74
C THR A 73 13.12 -12.32 5.54
N SER A 74 13.85 -13.43 5.42
CA SER A 74 13.30 -14.80 5.41
C SER A 74 12.86 -15.31 6.79
N VAL A 75 13.13 -14.56 7.86
CA VAL A 75 12.86 -14.95 9.25
C VAL A 75 11.41 -15.38 9.50
N PRO A 76 10.36 -14.72 8.94
CA PRO A 76 8.99 -15.19 9.09
C PRO A 76 8.77 -16.58 8.49
N SER A 77 9.36 -16.84 7.32
CA SER A 77 9.30 -18.14 6.65
C SER A 77 10.07 -19.21 7.43
N GLU A 78 11.25 -18.89 7.96
CA GLU A 78 12.02 -19.81 8.82
C GLU A 78 11.26 -20.18 10.10
N ARG A 79 10.62 -19.19 10.74
CA ARG A 79 9.74 -19.43 11.89
C ARG A 79 8.57 -20.33 11.53
N MET A 80 7.96 -20.16 10.36
CA MET A 80 6.92 -21.05 9.85
C MET A 80 7.43 -22.48 9.71
N PHE A 81 8.60 -22.67 9.09
CA PHE A 81 9.20 -23.99 8.89
C PHE A 81 9.65 -24.63 10.20
N SER A 82 10.11 -23.86 11.19
CA SER A 82 10.42 -24.39 12.51
C SER A 82 9.16 -24.93 13.19
N THR A 83 8.07 -24.15 13.21
CA THR A 83 6.78 -24.62 13.76
C THR A 83 6.26 -25.84 13.01
N ALA A 84 6.40 -25.87 11.68
CA ALA A 84 6.04 -27.01 10.86
C ALA A 84 6.86 -28.26 11.22
N GLY A 85 8.17 -28.09 11.44
CA GLY A 85 9.07 -29.13 11.92
C GLY A 85 8.60 -29.71 13.25
N ASP A 86 8.18 -28.87 14.19
CA ASP A 86 7.64 -29.31 15.48
C ASP A 86 6.32 -30.07 15.32
N ILE A 87 5.40 -29.60 14.46
CA ILE A 87 4.11 -30.26 14.18
C ILE A 87 4.33 -31.66 13.59
N VAL A 88 5.28 -31.79 12.67
CA VAL A 88 5.60 -33.06 11.99
C VAL A 88 6.39 -34.00 12.92
N SER A 89 7.29 -33.47 13.74
CA SER A 89 8.21 -34.26 14.58
C SER A 89 7.60 -34.67 15.93
N ALA A 90 6.75 -33.84 16.53
CA ALA A 90 6.29 -34.06 17.91
C ALA A 90 4.99 -34.87 18.05
N ASN A 91 4.13 -34.98 17.03
CA ASN A 91 2.77 -35.52 17.23
C ASN A 91 2.30 -36.59 16.22
N ARG A 92 2.79 -36.64 14.97
CA ARG A 92 2.34 -37.64 13.97
C ARG A 92 3.35 -37.87 12.83
N SER A 93 4.24 -38.85 12.98
CA SER A 93 5.22 -39.28 11.96
C SER A 93 4.62 -39.94 10.70
N ARG A 94 3.29 -39.94 10.52
CA ARG A 94 2.57 -40.59 9.40
C ARG A 94 1.59 -39.66 8.67
N LEU A 95 1.73 -38.34 8.81
CA LEU A 95 0.90 -37.41 8.06
C LEU A 95 1.32 -37.34 6.59
N ALA A 96 0.32 -37.34 5.69
CA ALA A 96 0.56 -37.01 4.30
C ALA A 96 0.93 -35.51 4.17
N PRO A 97 1.77 -35.12 3.19
CA PRO A 97 2.17 -33.73 3.00
C PRO A 97 1.00 -32.74 2.93
N ASP A 98 -0.06 -33.07 2.19
CA ASP A 98 -1.29 -32.25 2.10
C ASP A 98 -1.98 -32.03 3.46
N SER A 99 -1.92 -33.01 4.36
CA SER A 99 -2.47 -32.87 5.72
C SER A 99 -1.63 -31.95 6.59
N VAL A 100 -0.31 -31.94 6.39
CA VAL A 100 0.62 -31.04 7.09
C VAL A 100 0.40 -29.60 6.64
N ASP A 101 0.26 -29.35 5.34
CA ASP A 101 0.00 -28.02 4.79
C ASP A 101 -1.29 -27.41 5.34
N ARG A 102 -2.38 -28.20 5.38
CA ARG A 102 -3.66 -27.75 5.96
C ARG A 102 -3.52 -27.45 7.45
N LEU A 103 -2.77 -28.27 8.19
CA LEU A 103 -2.59 -28.07 9.63
C LEU A 103 -1.75 -26.82 9.93
N ILE A 104 -0.69 -26.56 9.16
CA ILE A 104 0.10 -25.33 9.26
C ILE A 104 -0.76 -24.11 8.93
N PHE A 105 -1.55 -24.19 7.85
CA PHE A 105 -2.46 -23.12 7.45
C PHE A 105 -3.45 -22.81 8.58
N LEU A 106 -4.14 -23.82 9.12
CA LEU A 106 -5.08 -23.63 10.21
C LEU A 106 -4.36 -23.04 11.43
N HIS A 107 -3.28 -23.66 11.88
CA HIS A 107 -2.53 -23.22 13.06
C HIS A 107 -2.11 -21.75 13.00
N LYS A 108 -1.68 -21.27 11.82
CA LYS A 108 -1.22 -19.89 11.64
C LYS A 108 -2.34 -18.87 11.46
N ASN A 109 -3.52 -19.31 11.02
CA ASN A 109 -4.67 -18.43 10.82
C ASN A 109 -5.68 -18.49 11.99
N LEU A 110 -5.50 -19.37 12.97
CA LEU A 110 -6.41 -19.49 14.14
C LEU A 110 -6.66 -18.15 14.83
N SER A 111 -5.62 -17.34 15.05
CA SER A 111 -5.75 -16.04 15.73
C SER A 111 -6.45 -14.96 14.90
N ILE A 112 -6.64 -15.18 13.59
CA ILE A 112 -7.34 -14.23 12.71
C ILE A 112 -8.86 -14.46 12.75
N VAL A 113 -9.30 -15.67 13.16
CA VAL A 113 -10.72 -16.05 13.20
C VAL A 113 -11.39 -15.66 14.52
N ASP A 114 -10.61 -15.49 15.59
CA ASP A 114 -11.10 -15.11 16.92
C ASP A 114 -11.15 -13.58 17.16
N GLU A 115 -10.79 -12.75 16.17
CA GLU A 115 -10.91 -11.27 16.14
C GLU A 115 -12.11 -10.82 15.28
#